data_AF-A0A7X9XDK3-F1
#
_entry.id   AF-A0A7X9XDK3-F1
#
_cell.length_a   1.000
_cell.length_b   1.000
_cell.length_c   1.000
_cell.angle_alpha   90.00
_cell.angle_beta   90.00
_cell.angle_gamma   90.00
#
_symmetry.space_group_name_H-M   'P 1'
#
loop_
_entity.id
_entity.type
_entity.pdbx_description
1 polymer ?
#
loop_
_entity_poly.entity_id
_entity_poly.type
_entity_poly.pdbx_seq_one_letter_code
_entity_poly.pdbx_strand_id
1 'polypeptide(L)'
;MMYGEEKSDSLIVAAKQANNPKGAESVERRSGAKGNAEQPHMRRTQSRESMSQRLSRVREAAKQRKKERFTALFHLLTVEALEAAFLSLSRKAAAGVDGIRWMDYAGNMKNNITDLHRRLHQGSYRAQPGRRHYIPKADGKQRPLGIASLEDKIVQYALVKILNAVYENDFMGFSYGFRPGRSQHDALDALATGLVRTNVNWVLDADISQFFDRVSHEWLIRFTEHRIGDRRVIRLIRKWLTAGTSEEGQWRATEEGTPQGAVISPLLANIYLHYVFDLWAHQWRRRYATGNVVMVRYADDIVIGFDKRYDARRFRIAMQRRLREFGLTVHPEKTRLMEFGRFAAENRAIRGKGKPETFNFLGFTHISGKDRNGRFML
;
A
#
# COMPACT_ATOMS: atom_id res chain seq x y z
N MET A 1 28.47 -39.36 12.75
CA MET A 1 29.37 -38.41 13.42
C MET A 1 29.58 -37.20 12.53
N MET A 2 29.50 -36.02 13.15
CA MET A 2 29.99 -34.70 12.75
C MET A 2 29.50 -34.02 11.46
N TYR A 3 28.66 -33.01 11.74
CA TYR A 3 28.53 -31.68 11.14
C TYR A 3 29.79 -31.07 10.50
N GLY A 4 29.55 -30.26 9.47
CA GLY A 4 30.41 -29.16 9.04
C GLY A 4 29.55 -28.07 8.39
N GLU A 5 29.16 -27.07 9.19
CA GLU A 5 28.58 -25.81 8.72
C GLU A 5 29.68 -24.93 8.12
N GLU A 6 29.59 -24.60 6.83
CA GLU A 6 30.41 -23.55 6.24
C GLU A 6 29.84 -22.18 6.65
N LYS A 7 30.55 -21.57 7.60
CA LYS A 7 30.49 -20.13 7.91
C LYS A 7 31.08 -19.35 6.73
N SER A 8 30.38 -18.32 6.28
CA SER A 8 30.98 -17.26 5.45
C SER A 8 31.01 -15.95 6.22
N ASP A 9 32.23 -15.65 6.67
CA ASP A 9 32.89 -14.37 6.88
C ASP A 9 32.07 -13.12 7.20
N SER A 10 32.15 -12.77 8.48
CA SER A 10 32.06 -11.41 9.00
C SER A 10 33.07 -10.48 8.33
N LEU A 11 32.60 -9.43 7.66
CA LEU A 11 33.40 -8.25 7.36
C LEU A 11 32.92 -7.04 8.18
N ILE A 12 33.94 -6.48 8.82
CA ILE A 12 34.03 -5.40 9.78
C ILE A 12 33.28 -4.13 9.36
N VAL A 13 32.59 -3.57 10.35
CA VAL A 13 31.91 -2.28 10.35
C VAL A 13 32.89 -1.15 10.06
N ALA A 14 32.63 -0.38 8.99
CA ALA A 14 33.15 0.98 8.89
C ALA A 14 32.25 1.90 9.71
N ALA A 15 32.74 2.34 10.87
CA ALA A 15 32.10 3.34 11.68
C ALA A 15 32.02 4.67 10.92
N LYS A 16 30.86 5.32 11.02
CA LYS A 16 30.59 6.69 10.53
C LYS A 16 31.73 7.64 10.86
N GLN A 17 32.29 8.30 9.86
CA GLN A 17 32.76 9.68 10.02
C GLN A 17 31.78 10.65 9.39
N ALA A 18 31.67 11.79 10.06
CA ALA A 18 30.49 12.63 10.14
C ALA A 18 30.32 13.56 8.94
N ASN A 19 29.05 13.86 8.64
CA ASN A 19 28.61 15.24 8.52
C ASN A 19 27.24 15.32 9.22
N ASN A 20 27.23 15.90 10.43
CA ASN A 20 26.04 16.13 11.28
C ASN A 20 26.31 17.40 12.11
N PRO A 21 25.30 18.12 12.68
CA PRO A 21 23.92 17.67 12.88
C PRO A 21 22.80 18.72 12.63
N LYS A 22 21.64 18.24 12.12
CA LYS A 22 20.31 18.30 12.77
C LYS A 22 19.23 17.76 11.83
N GLY A 23 18.50 16.75 12.30
CA GLY A 23 17.23 16.27 11.74
C GLY A 23 17.33 15.24 10.61
N ALA A 24 17.58 13.96 10.95
CA ALA A 24 17.47 12.87 10.00
C ALA A 24 16.27 11.99 10.36
N GLU A 25 15.20 12.13 9.58
CA GLU A 25 14.08 11.19 9.57
C GLU A 25 14.57 9.84 9.05
N SER A 26 14.53 8.84 9.92
CA SER A 26 14.59 7.45 9.54
C SER A 26 13.18 7.00 9.14
N VAL A 27 13.00 6.64 7.88
CA VAL A 27 11.82 5.88 7.44
C VAL A 27 11.91 4.53 8.14
N GLU A 28 11.21 4.43 9.26
CA GLU A 28 11.06 3.23 10.05
C GLU A 28 10.62 2.08 9.15
N ARG A 29 11.35 0.96 9.25
CA ARG A 29 10.95 -0.30 8.64
C ARG A 29 9.53 -0.61 9.11
N ARG A 30 8.54 -0.47 8.22
CA ARG A 30 7.24 -1.14 8.41
C ARG A 30 7.60 -2.59 8.68
N SER A 31 7.20 -3.09 9.84
CA SER A 31 7.27 -4.53 10.16
C SER A 31 6.75 -5.26 8.93
N GLY A 32 7.67 -5.93 8.23
CA GLY A 32 7.36 -6.58 6.98
C GLY A 32 6.13 -7.44 7.20
N ALA A 33 5.08 -7.20 6.42
CA ALA A 33 4.12 -8.25 6.17
C ALA A 33 4.96 -9.41 5.65
N LYS A 34 5.19 -10.41 6.52
CA LYS A 34 5.94 -11.61 6.18
C LYS A 34 5.46 -12.05 4.81
N GLY A 35 6.43 -12.19 3.92
CA GLY A 35 6.23 -12.65 2.56
C GLY A 35 5.27 -13.82 2.52
N ASN A 36 4.48 -13.83 1.45
CA ASN A 36 3.61 -14.90 1.00
C ASN A 36 3.93 -16.23 1.70
N ALA A 37 2.99 -16.68 2.54
CA ALA A 37 3.01 -18.06 2.98
C ALA A 37 2.91 -18.92 1.72
N GLU A 38 4.02 -19.59 1.38
CA GLU A 38 3.99 -20.74 0.50
C GLU A 38 2.90 -21.68 0.99
N GLN A 39 2.11 -22.18 0.04
CA GLN A 39 0.94 -22.98 0.30
C GLN A 39 1.34 -24.21 1.12
N PRO A 40 0.78 -24.43 2.33
CA PRO A 40 0.94 -25.73 2.96
C PRO A 40 0.12 -26.74 2.16
N HIS A 41 0.83 -27.69 1.56
CA HIS A 41 0.28 -28.88 0.94
C HIS A 41 -0.48 -29.72 1.99
N MET A 42 -1.80 -29.57 2.02
CA MET A 42 -2.71 -30.55 2.59
C MET A 42 -3.91 -30.74 1.65
N ARG A 43 -4.20 -32.00 1.31
CA ARG A 43 -5.18 -32.41 0.30
C ARG A 43 -6.61 -31.94 0.62
N ARG A 44 -7.21 -31.15 -0.29
CA ARG A 44 -8.65 -31.09 -0.65
C ARG A 44 -8.86 -30.06 -1.79
N THR A 45 -8.94 -30.53 -3.04
CA THR A 45 -8.67 -29.72 -4.24
C THR A 45 -9.92 -29.12 -4.91
N GLN A 46 -11.06 -29.83 -4.93
CA GLN A 46 -12.20 -29.46 -5.80
C GLN A 46 -12.88 -28.11 -5.48
N SER A 47 -13.02 -27.76 -4.20
CA SER A 47 -13.71 -26.51 -3.83
C SER A 47 -12.83 -25.25 -4.05
N ARG A 48 -11.52 -25.35 -3.79
CA ARG A 48 -10.56 -24.28 -4.08
C ARG A 48 -10.45 -24.02 -5.58
N GLU A 49 -10.50 -25.07 -6.39
CA GLU A 49 -10.59 -24.96 -7.85
C GLU A 49 -11.83 -24.19 -8.27
N SER A 50 -13.01 -24.49 -7.67
CA SER A 50 -14.25 -23.77 -7.98
C SER A 50 -14.17 -22.26 -7.68
N MET A 51 -13.63 -21.88 -6.51
CA MET A 51 -13.46 -20.46 -6.18
C MET A 51 -12.40 -19.76 -7.05
N SER A 52 -11.30 -20.46 -7.36
CA SER A 52 -10.28 -19.95 -8.28
C SER A 52 -10.85 -19.68 -9.67
N GLN A 53 -11.68 -20.60 -10.18
CA GLN A 53 -12.39 -20.46 -11.46
C GLN A 53 -13.42 -19.31 -11.44
N ARG A 54 -14.15 -19.12 -10.34
CA ARG A 54 -15.09 -17.98 -10.22
C ARG A 54 -14.33 -16.65 -10.23
N LEU A 55 -13.23 -16.55 -9.50
CA LEU A 55 -12.40 -15.35 -9.47
C LEU A 55 -11.70 -15.10 -10.82
N SER A 56 -11.29 -16.14 -11.55
CA SER A 56 -10.70 -15.97 -12.88
C SER A 56 -11.70 -15.40 -13.87
N ARG A 57 -12.98 -15.81 -13.82
CA ARG A 57 -14.04 -15.20 -14.63
C ARG A 57 -14.25 -13.72 -14.31
N VAL A 58 -14.22 -13.34 -13.03
CA VAL A 58 -14.27 -11.93 -12.62
C VAL A 58 -13.08 -11.15 -13.17
N ARG A 59 -11.87 -11.71 -13.11
CA ARG A 59 -10.65 -11.07 -13.67
C ARG A 59 -10.78 -10.87 -15.17
N GLU A 60 -11.26 -11.87 -15.89
CA GLU A 60 -11.38 -11.79 -17.35
C GLU A 60 -12.44 -10.75 -17.74
N ALA A 61 -13.59 -10.73 -17.07
CA ALA A 61 -14.60 -9.70 -17.26
C ALA A 61 -14.05 -8.29 -16.95
N ALA A 62 -13.30 -8.12 -15.85
CA ALA A 62 -12.70 -6.84 -15.48
C ALA A 62 -11.63 -6.37 -16.49
N LYS A 63 -10.92 -7.32 -17.11
CA LYS A 63 -9.94 -7.04 -18.15
C LYS A 63 -10.61 -6.57 -19.45
N GLN A 64 -11.66 -7.26 -19.89
CA GLN A 64 -12.36 -6.97 -21.15
C GLN A 64 -13.27 -5.75 -21.05
N ARG A 65 -13.95 -5.58 -19.91
CA ARG A 65 -15.03 -4.59 -19.74
C ARG A 65 -14.63 -3.51 -18.73
N LYS A 66 -13.70 -2.64 -19.15
CA LYS A 66 -13.05 -1.62 -18.31
C LYS A 66 -13.98 -0.62 -17.60
N LYS A 67 -15.24 -0.49 -18.04
CA LYS A 67 -16.24 0.42 -17.46
C LYS A 67 -17.38 -0.29 -16.74
N GLU A 68 -17.37 -1.62 -16.70
CA GLU A 68 -18.47 -2.38 -16.07
C GLU A 68 -18.46 -2.22 -14.54
N ARG A 69 -19.67 -2.06 -13.99
CA ARG A 69 -19.91 -2.11 -12.55
C ARG A 69 -20.33 -3.53 -12.16
N PHE A 70 -19.55 -4.16 -11.31
CA PHE A 70 -19.82 -5.52 -10.84
C PHE A 70 -20.89 -5.49 -9.74
N THR A 71 -22.08 -6.01 -10.04
CA THR A 71 -23.28 -5.89 -9.19
C THR A 71 -23.53 -7.10 -8.29
N ALA A 72 -22.86 -8.22 -8.54
CA ALA A 72 -23.04 -9.46 -7.79
C ALA A 72 -21.65 -10.01 -7.38
N LEU A 73 -20.93 -9.33 -6.51
CA LEU A 73 -19.64 -9.83 -5.99
C LEU A 73 -19.79 -10.47 -4.60
N PHE A 74 -20.77 -10.02 -3.81
CA PHE A 74 -20.96 -10.48 -2.44
C PHE A 74 -21.28 -11.98 -2.36
N HIS A 75 -21.89 -12.57 -3.40
CA HIS A 75 -22.16 -14.01 -3.43
C HIS A 75 -20.88 -14.87 -3.47
N LEU A 76 -19.72 -14.27 -3.77
CA LEU A 76 -18.42 -14.93 -3.73
C LEU A 76 -17.84 -15.04 -2.31
N LEU A 77 -18.46 -14.38 -1.31
CA LEU A 77 -18.19 -14.62 0.10
C LEU A 77 -18.89 -15.90 0.55
N THR A 78 -18.40 -17.05 0.07
CA THR A 78 -18.88 -18.37 0.46
C THR A 78 -18.23 -18.84 1.75
N VAL A 79 -18.76 -19.91 2.36
CA VAL A 79 -18.14 -20.57 3.53
C VAL A 79 -16.67 -20.89 3.24
N GLU A 80 -16.37 -21.42 2.06
CA GLU A 80 -15.02 -21.84 1.69
C GLU A 80 -14.08 -20.65 1.44
N ALA A 81 -14.62 -19.53 0.95
CA ALA A 81 -13.87 -18.29 0.83
C ALA A 81 -13.46 -17.76 2.21
N LEU A 82 -14.36 -17.82 3.19
CA LEU A 82 -14.11 -17.42 4.58
C LEU A 82 -13.16 -18.40 5.29
N GLU A 83 -13.30 -19.71 5.08
CA GLU A 83 -12.35 -20.72 5.57
C GLU A 83 -10.94 -20.48 5.03
N ALA A 84 -10.81 -20.30 3.72
CA ALA A 84 -9.53 -20.00 3.09
C ALA A 84 -8.94 -18.68 3.62
N ALA A 85 -9.79 -17.68 3.91
CA ALA A 85 -9.36 -16.44 4.52
C ALA A 85 -8.82 -16.64 5.94
N PHE A 86 -9.56 -17.34 6.80
CA PHE A 86 -9.13 -17.66 8.17
C PHE A 86 -7.78 -18.39 8.21
N LEU A 87 -7.61 -19.39 7.34
CA LEU A 87 -6.36 -20.15 7.25
C LEU A 87 -5.18 -19.33 6.72
N SER A 88 -5.46 -18.24 6.00
CA SER A 88 -4.42 -17.32 5.50
C SER A 88 -4.02 -16.26 6.54
N LEU A 89 -4.78 -16.10 7.62
CA LEU A 89 -4.43 -15.17 8.69
C LEU A 89 -3.26 -15.71 9.51
N SER A 90 -2.43 -14.80 10.03
CA SER A 90 -1.35 -15.15 10.95
C SER A 90 -1.93 -15.77 12.23
N ARG A 91 -1.43 -16.94 12.62
CA ARG A 91 -1.78 -17.59 13.90
C ARG A 91 -1.42 -16.74 15.13
N LYS A 92 -0.48 -15.81 14.97
CA LYS A 92 -0.04 -14.87 16.01
C LYS A 92 -0.71 -13.49 15.90
N ALA A 93 -1.75 -13.36 15.08
CA ALA A 93 -2.47 -12.09 14.95
C ALA A 93 -3.06 -11.68 16.31
N ALA A 94 -2.81 -10.43 16.70
CA ALA A 94 -3.31 -9.88 17.94
C ALA A 94 -4.85 -9.89 17.96
N ALA A 95 -5.45 -10.17 19.12
CA ALA A 95 -6.89 -10.14 19.29
C ALA A 95 -7.45 -8.71 19.18
N GLY A 96 -8.68 -8.61 18.68
CA GLY A 96 -9.44 -7.37 18.63
C GLY A 96 -10.06 -7.03 19.99
N VAL A 97 -11.13 -6.23 19.97
CA VAL A 97 -11.86 -5.82 21.18
C VAL A 97 -12.59 -6.96 21.89
N ASP A 98 -12.91 -8.02 21.15
CA ASP A 98 -13.59 -9.24 21.62
C ASP A 98 -12.63 -10.23 22.31
N GLY A 99 -11.32 -10.00 22.27
CA GLY A 99 -10.32 -10.87 22.88
C GLY A 99 -10.09 -12.21 22.17
N ILE A 100 -10.89 -12.55 21.16
CA ILE A 100 -10.82 -13.83 20.45
C ILE A 100 -9.53 -13.91 19.63
N ARG A 101 -8.72 -14.94 19.89
CA ARG A 101 -7.50 -15.25 19.12
C ARG A 101 -7.76 -16.33 18.09
N TRP A 102 -6.80 -16.47 17.18
CA TRP A 102 -6.85 -17.47 16.12
C TRP A 102 -7.03 -18.90 16.67
N MET A 103 -6.31 -19.25 17.75
CA MET A 103 -6.37 -20.59 18.36
C MET A 103 -7.75 -20.89 18.96
N ASP A 104 -8.36 -19.91 19.63
CA ASP A 104 -9.70 -20.06 20.25
C ASP A 104 -10.75 -20.35 19.16
N TYR A 105 -10.67 -19.61 18.06
CA TYR A 105 -11.58 -19.76 16.94
C TYR A 105 -11.35 -21.06 16.15
N ALA A 106 -10.10 -21.55 16.10
CA ALA A 106 -9.74 -22.77 15.37
C ALA A 106 -10.42 -24.02 15.94
N GLY A 107 -10.68 -24.07 17.26
CA GLY A 107 -11.29 -25.22 17.93
C GLY A 107 -12.69 -25.58 17.42
N ASN A 108 -13.47 -24.60 16.96
CA ASN A 108 -14.80 -24.79 16.38
C ASN A 108 -14.94 -24.12 15.00
N MET A 109 -13.84 -24.06 14.24
CA MET A 109 -13.71 -23.26 13.01
C MET A 109 -14.88 -23.44 12.03
N LYS A 110 -15.27 -24.70 11.75
CA LYS A 110 -16.30 -25.00 10.74
C LYS A 110 -17.67 -24.40 11.11
N ASN A 111 -18.09 -24.57 12.37
CA ASN A 111 -19.36 -24.04 12.84
C ASN A 111 -19.30 -22.51 12.92
N ASN A 112 -18.22 -21.95 13.45
CA ASN A 112 -18.05 -20.49 13.54
C ASN A 112 -18.10 -19.83 12.16
N ILE A 113 -17.43 -20.40 11.15
CA ILE A 113 -17.43 -19.84 9.79
C ILE A 113 -18.79 -20.02 9.10
N THR A 114 -19.46 -21.15 9.32
CA THR A 114 -20.83 -21.36 8.80
C THR A 114 -21.81 -20.34 9.39
N ASP A 115 -21.69 -20.07 10.69
CA ASP A 115 -22.47 -19.03 11.37
C ASP A 115 -22.14 -17.62 10.87
N LEU A 116 -20.85 -17.28 10.74
CA LEU A 116 -20.40 -16.00 10.19
C LEU A 116 -20.93 -15.78 8.77
N HIS A 117 -20.85 -16.80 7.92
CA HIS A 117 -21.43 -16.77 6.58
C HIS A 117 -22.94 -16.50 6.61
N ARG A 118 -23.68 -17.23 7.46
CA ARG A 118 -25.12 -17.03 7.64
C ARG A 118 -25.44 -15.59 8.08
N ARG A 119 -24.72 -15.06 9.08
CA ARG A 119 -24.89 -13.67 9.57
C ARG A 119 -24.57 -12.62 8.50
N LEU A 120 -23.58 -12.87 7.64
CA LEU A 120 -23.25 -11.98 6.52
C LEU A 120 -24.39 -11.92 5.49
N HIS A 121 -24.90 -13.07 5.05
CA HIS A 121 -25.94 -13.13 4.01
C HIS A 121 -27.32 -12.72 4.52
N GLN A 122 -27.63 -12.92 5.80
CA GLN A 122 -28.86 -12.43 6.43
C GLN A 122 -28.76 -10.95 6.88
N GLY A 123 -27.58 -10.32 6.77
CA GLY A 123 -27.37 -8.91 7.09
C GLY A 123 -27.21 -8.60 8.59
N SER A 124 -27.19 -9.61 9.47
CA SER A 124 -27.02 -9.47 10.92
C SER A 124 -25.57 -9.32 11.37
N TYR A 125 -24.59 -9.50 10.48
CA TYR A 125 -23.18 -9.19 10.77
C TYR A 125 -22.97 -7.72 11.18
N ARG A 126 -22.21 -7.50 12.25
CA ARG A 126 -21.82 -6.18 12.76
C ARG A 126 -20.29 -6.10 12.81
N ALA A 127 -19.73 -5.08 12.16
CA ALA A 127 -18.32 -4.76 12.28
C ALA A 127 -18.02 -4.28 13.70
N GLN A 128 -16.90 -4.71 14.26
CA GLN A 128 -16.49 -4.34 15.61
C GLN A 128 -15.53 -3.13 15.55
N PRO A 129 -15.54 -2.26 16.57
CA PRO A 129 -14.55 -1.19 16.65
C PRO A 129 -13.14 -1.77 16.69
N GLY A 130 -12.19 -1.09 16.03
CA GLY A 130 -10.79 -1.49 16.08
C GLY A 130 -10.20 -1.24 17.45
N ARG A 131 -9.54 -2.23 18.06
CA ARG A 131 -8.84 -2.04 19.34
C ARG A 131 -7.59 -1.18 19.12
N ARG A 132 -7.49 -0.04 19.81
CA ARG A 132 -6.36 0.88 19.68
C ARG A 132 -5.10 0.24 20.27
N HIS A 133 -4.01 0.32 19.53
CA HIS A 133 -2.68 -0.08 19.98
C HIS A 133 -1.64 0.88 19.42
N TYR A 134 -0.66 1.27 20.23
CA TYR A 134 0.36 2.22 19.82
C TYR A 134 1.68 1.54 19.54
N ILE A 135 2.28 1.86 18.40
CA ILE A 135 3.66 1.49 18.07
C ILE A 135 4.53 2.74 18.23
N PRO A 136 5.62 2.68 19.00
CA PRO A 136 6.57 3.79 19.10
C PRO A 136 7.25 4.01 17.75
N LYS A 137 7.37 5.26 17.33
CA LYS A 137 8.19 5.66 16.19
C LYS A 137 9.58 6.06 16.64
N ALA A 138 10.53 6.05 15.71
CA ALA A 138 11.90 6.49 15.94
C ALA A 138 12.01 7.99 16.33
N ASP A 139 11.04 8.83 15.97
CA ASP A 139 10.98 10.24 16.33
C ASP A 139 10.38 10.50 17.74
N GLY A 140 10.11 9.43 18.50
CA GLY A 140 9.49 9.49 19.82
C GLY A 140 7.97 9.67 19.80
N LYS A 141 7.35 9.92 18.64
CA LYS A 141 5.89 9.94 18.51
C LYS A 141 5.33 8.52 18.49
N GLN A 142 4.03 8.37 18.69
CA GLN A 142 3.36 7.08 18.58
C GLN A 142 2.52 6.98 17.31
N ARG A 143 2.49 5.78 16.70
CA ARG A 143 1.61 5.43 15.59
C ARG A 143 0.42 4.64 16.12
N PRO A 144 -0.81 5.17 16.06
CA PRO A 144 -1.98 4.40 16.41
C PRO A 144 -2.27 3.34 15.35
N LEU A 145 -2.56 2.12 15.80
CA LEU A 145 -3.10 1.02 15.02
C LEU A 145 -4.49 0.66 15.55
N GLY A 146 -5.39 0.28 14.63
CA GLY A 146 -6.68 -0.33 14.92
C GLY A 146 -6.62 -1.83 14.64
N ILE A 147 -6.61 -2.63 15.69
CA ILE A 147 -6.61 -4.09 15.58
C ILE A 147 -8.07 -4.55 15.47
N ALA A 148 -8.47 -5.00 14.28
CA ALA A 148 -9.79 -5.55 14.03
C ALA A 148 -10.03 -6.88 14.80
N SER A 149 -11.30 -7.20 15.06
CA SER A 149 -11.70 -8.52 15.56
C SER A 149 -11.31 -9.63 14.58
N LEU A 150 -11.27 -10.87 15.05
CA LEU A 150 -10.86 -11.98 14.20
C LEU A 150 -11.83 -12.19 13.03
N GLU A 151 -13.14 -12.18 13.30
CA GLU A 151 -14.15 -12.32 12.24
C GLU A 151 -14.04 -11.19 11.21
N ASP A 152 -13.84 -9.94 11.65
CA ASP A 152 -13.65 -8.81 10.74
C ASP A 152 -12.43 -9.03 9.83
N LYS A 153 -11.31 -9.55 10.37
CA LYS A 153 -10.13 -9.90 9.57
C LYS A 153 -10.45 -10.98 8.53
N ILE A 154 -11.22 -12.01 8.89
CA ILE A 154 -11.62 -13.09 7.97
C ILE A 154 -12.42 -12.51 6.81
N VAL A 155 -13.46 -11.73 7.10
CA VAL A 155 -14.35 -11.17 6.08
C VAL A 155 -13.62 -10.14 5.21
N GLN A 156 -12.82 -9.27 5.82
CA GLN A 156 -11.98 -8.30 5.10
C GLN A 156 -11.01 -9.02 4.15
N TYR A 157 -10.33 -10.06 4.61
CA TYR A 157 -9.38 -10.81 3.81
C TYR A 157 -10.06 -11.51 2.61
N ALA A 158 -11.21 -12.15 2.83
CA ALA A 158 -12.00 -12.76 1.77
C ALA A 158 -12.44 -11.72 0.73
N LEU A 159 -12.94 -10.56 1.19
CA LEU A 159 -13.38 -9.50 0.29
C LEU A 159 -12.22 -8.88 -0.49
N VAL A 160 -11.05 -8.69 0.13
CA VAL A 160 -9.84 -8.20 -0.56
C VAL A 160 -9.48 -9.11 -1.74
N LYS A 161 -9.54 -10.43 -1.57
CA LYS A 161 -9.28 -11.38 -2.66
C LYS A 161 -10.26 -11.19 -3.83
N ILE A 162 -11.55 -10.97 -3.53
CA ILE A 162 -12.59 -10.74 -4.54
C ILE A 162 -12.37 -9.39 -5.24
N LEU A 163 -12.14 -8.32 -4.48
CA LEU A 163 -11.96 -6.98 -5.04
C LEU A 163 -10.66 -6.86 -5.86
N ASN A 164 -9.59 -7.53 -5.45
CA ASN A 164 -8.35 -7.60 -6.24
C ASN A 164 -8.56 -8.27 -7.61
N ALA A 165 -9.52 -9.20 -7.74
CA ALA A 165 -9.88 -9.77 -9.03
C ALA A 165 -10.42 -8.70 -10.01
N VAL A 166 -11.01 -7.63 -9.48
CA VAL A 166 -11.49 -6.48 -10.27
C VAL A 166 -10.36 -5.46 -10.46
N TYR A 167 -9.81 -4.92 -9.36
CA TYR A 167 -8.96 -3.73 -9.38
C TYR A 167 -7.54 -3.94 -9.89
N GLU A 168 -6.96 -5.14 -9.81
CA GLU A 168 -5.60 -5.37 -10.33
C GLU A 168 -5.50 -5.11 -11.85
N ASN A 169 -6.60 -5.27 -12.58
CA ASN A 169 -6.69 -4.95 -14.00
C ASN A 169 -6.82 -3.44 -14.29
N ASP A 170 -7.07 -2.63 -13.26
CA ASP A 170 -7.34 -1.20 -13.39
C ASP A 170 -6.16 -0.36 -12.89
N PHE A 171 -5.51 -0.82 -11.82
CA PHE A 171 -4.39 -0.10 -11.21
C PHE A 171 -3.26 0.15 -12.20
N MET A 172 -2.73 1.38 -12.15
CA MET A 172 -1.66 1.83 -13.02
C MET A 172 -0.37 1.01 -12.83
N GLY A 173 0.37 0.81 -13.92
CA GLY A 173 1.58 -0.01 -13.93
C GLY A 173 2.70 0.50 -13.02
N PHE A 174 2.70 1.80 -12.69
CA PHE A 174 3.68 2.42 -11.80
C PHE A 174 3.30 2.38 -10.30
N SER A 175 2.15 1.76 -9.96
CA SER A 175 1.75 1.54 -8.57
C SER A 175 2.12 0.13 -8.13
N TYR A 176 2.81 -0.01 -7.00
CA TYR A 176 3.36 -1.30 -6.55
C TYR A 176 2.90 -1.72 -5.16
N GLY A 177 2.70 -0.77 -4.25
CA GLY A 177 2.49 -1.07 -2.84
C GLY A 177 1.25 -1.92 -2.58
N PHE A 178 1.39 -2.97 -1.77
CA PHE A 178 0.29 -3.85 -1.32
C PHE A 178 -0.53 -4.50 -2.44
N ARG A 179 0.08 -4.75 -3.60
CA ARG A 179 -0.57 -5.41 -4.74
C ARG A 179 -0.08 -6.85 -4.91
N PRO A 180 -0.95 -7.81 -5.25
CA PRO A 180 -0.53 -9.17 -5.57
C PRO A 180 0.50 -9.20 -6.70
N GLY A 181 1.59 -9.95 -6.52
CA GLY A 181 2.64 -10.10 -7.52
C GLY A 181 3.50 -8.86 -7.75
N ARG A 182 3.45 -7.87 -6.84
CA ARG A 182 4.31 -6.68 -6.87
C ARG A 182 4.97 -6.47 -5.51
N SER A 183 6.27 -6.25 -5.53
CA SER A 183 7.12 -6.15 -4.35
C SER A 183 7.78 -4.76 -4.25
N GLN A 184 8.45 -4.51 -3.12
CA GLN A 184 9.29 -3.32 -2.95
C GLN A 184 10.47 -3.35 -3.92
N HIS A 185 11.02 -4.53 -4.19
CA HIS A 185 12.12 -4.70 -5.14
C HIS A 185 11.70 -4.36 -6.56
N ASP A 186 10.49 -4.73 -6.98
CA ASP A 186 9.98 -4.34 -8.31
C ASP A 186 9.83 -2.81 -8.45
N ALA A 187 9.43 -2.13 -7.37
CA ALA A 187 9.33 -0.67 -7.35
C ALA A 187 10.71 0.00 -7.41
N LEU A 188 11.69 -0.53 -6.66
CA LEU A 188 13.08 -0.05 -6.67
C LEU A 188 13.72 -0.28 -8.04
N ASP A 189 13.54 -1.45 -8.64
CA ASP A 189 14.07 -1.78 -9.96
C ASP A 189 13.45 -0.90 -11.06
N ALA A 190 12.13 -0.68 -11.01
CA ALA A 190 11.45 0.22 -11.93
C ALA A 190 11.93 1.67 -11.78
N LEU A 191 12.15 2.14 -10.55
CA LEU A 191 12.69 3.46 -10.28
C LEU A 191 14.12 3.56 -10.83
N ALA A 192 14.99 2.61 -10.50
CA ALA A 192 16.39 2.62 -10.93
C ALA A 192 16.51 2.57 -12.45
N THR A 193 15.80 1.64 -13.09
CA THR A 193 15.73 1.53 -14.54
C THR A 193 15.21 2.83 -15.16
N GLY A 194 14.16 3.43 -14.60
CA GLY A 194 13.62 4.69 -15.09
C GLY A 194 14.62 5.85 -14.99
N LEU A 195 15.28 6.02 -13.84
CA LEU A 195 16.26 7.10 -13.61
C LEU A 195 17.52 6.94 -14.46
N VAL A 196 17.99 5.71 -14.69
CA VAL A 196 19.23 5.45 -15.45
C VAL A 196 18.99 5.48 -16.96
N ARG A 197 17.87 4.90 -17.43
CA ARG A 197 17.60 4.73 -18.88
C ARG A 197 16.88 5.92 -19.51
N THR A 198 16.29 6.81 -18.72
CA THR A 198 15.65 8.02 -19.24
C THR A 198 16.43 9.26 -18.82
N ASN A 199 16.25 10.36 -19.57
CA ASN A 199 16.91 11.63 -19.25
C ASN A 199 16.21 12.32 -18.07
N VAL A 200 16.45 11.87 -16.85
CA VAL A 200 15.96 12.52 -15.62
C VAL A 200 17.01 13.48 -15.08
N ASN A 201 16.60 14.71 -14.81
CA ASN A 201 17.43 15.77 -14.21
C ASN A 201 16.88 16.30 -12.88
N TRP A 202 15.64 15.93 -12.54
CA TRP A 202 14.94 16.38 -11.33
C TRP A 202 14.14 15.23 -10.73
N VAL A 203 14.16 15.10 -9.41
CA VAL A 203 13.33 14.14 -8.68
C VAL A 203 12.44 14.91 -7.71
N LEU A 204 11.14 14.60 -7.76
CA LEU A 204 10.16 14.96 -6.75
C LEU A 204 9.93 13.74 -5.86
N ASP A 205 10.44 13.83 -4.64
CA ASP A 205 10.19 12.93 -3.52
C ASP A 205 8.95 13.47 -2.79
N ALA A 206 7.82 12.76 -2.85
CA ALA A 206 6.53 13.22 -2.39
C ALA A 206 5.92 12.28 -1.34
N ASP A 207 5.58 12.86 -0.20
CA ASP A 207 4.96 12.17 0.93
C ASP A 207 3.59 12.79 1.24
N ILE A 208 2.58 11.94 1.45
CA ILE A 208 1.22 12.40 1.80
C ILE A 208 1.09 12.41 3.32
N SER A 209 0.81 13.58 3.88
CA SER A 209 0.70 13.76 5.33
C SER A 209 -0.49 13.00 5.89
N GLN A 210 -0.23 12.15 6.89
CA GLN A 210 -1.26 11.43 7.65
C GLN A 210 -2.30 10.72 6.75
N PHE A 211 -1.84 10.15 5.62
CA PHE A 211 -2.74 9.66 4.57
C PHE A 211 -3.88 8.80 5.10
N PHE A 212 -3.56 7.76 5.88
CA PHE A 212 -4.56 6.83 6.41
C PHE A 212 -5.55 7.48 7.39
N ASP A 213 -5.20 8.61 8.01
CA ASP A 213 -6.08 9.30 8.96
C ASP A 213 -6.98 10.34 8.25
N ARG A 214 -6.60 10.77 7.03
CA ARG A 214 -7.30 11.82 6.26
C ARG A 214 -8.14 11.32 5.09
N VAL A 215 -8.19 10.01 4.84
CA VAL A 215 -9.00 9.44 3.75
C VAL A 215 -10.47 9.77 3.97
N SER A 216 -11.08 10.56 3.08
CA SER A 216 -12.52 10.83 3.13
C SER A 216 -13.32 9.57 2.83
N HIS A 217 -14.20 9.17 3.76
CA HIS A 217 -15.09 8.02 3.56
C HIS A 217 -16.03 8.24 2.38
N GLU A 218 -16.55 9.45 2.20
CA GLU A 218 -17.45 9.78 1.10
C GLU A 218 -16.77 9.54 -0.26
N TRP A 219 -15.58 10.13 -0.45
CA TRP A 219 -14.81 9.95 -1.68
C TRP A 219 -14.42 8.48 -1.89
N LEU A 220 -13.96 7.79 -0.84
CA LEU A 220 -13.59 6.38 -0.94
C LEU A 220 -14.75 5.51 -1.40
N ILE A 221 -15.96 5.74 -0.87
CA ILE A 221 -17.15 5.00 -1.30
C ILE A 221 -17.47 5.32 -2.76
N ARG A 222 -17.47 6.60 -3.16
CA ARG A 222 -17.72 7.00 -4.56
C ARG A 222 -16.72 6.36 -5.53
N PHE A 223 -15.44 6.33 -5.15
CA PHE A 223 -14.40 5.68 -5.93
C PHE A 223 -14.57 4.17 -6.02
N THR A 224 -15.00 3.55 -4.93
CA THR A 224 -15.30 2.11 -4.93
C THR A 224 -16.49 1.82 -5.86
N GLU A 225 -17.52 2.67 -5.84
CA GLU A 225 -18.74 2.52 -6.63
C GLU A 225 -18.52 2.62 -8.15
N HIS A 226 -17.43 3.22 -8.62
CA HIS A 226 -17.09 3.26 -10.04
C HIS A 226 -16.96 1.87 -10.67
N ARG A 227 -16.47 0.89 -9.91
CA ARG A 227 -16.33 -0.50 -10.38
C ARG A 227 -17.22 -1.48 -9.63
N ILE A 228 -17.66 -1.13 -8.43
CA ILE A 228 -18.48 -2.01 -7.60
C ILE A 228 -19.91 -1.49 -7.56
N GLY A 229 -20.81 -2.19 -8.24
CA GLY A 229 -22.25 -1.94 -8.20
C GLY A 229 -22.98 -2.73 -7.09
N ASP A 230 -22.31 -3.71 -6.48
CA ASP A 230 -22.90 -4.54 -5.42
C ASP A 230 -23.07 -3.75 -4.12
N ARG A 231 -24.31 -3.35 -3.84
CA ARG A 231 -24.67 -2.56 -2.65
C ARG A 231 -24.34 -3.26 -1.33
N ARG A 232 -24.29 -4.60 -1.29
CA ARG A 232 -23.94 -5.34 -0.06
C ARG A 232 -22.46 -5.22 0.23
N VAL A 233 -21.61 -5.26 -0.80
CA VAL A 233 -20.17 -4.99 -0.68
C VAL A 233 -19.93 -3.56 -0.19
N ILE A 234 -20.57 -2.57 -0.82
CA ILE A 234 -20.43 -1.16 -0.41
C ILE A 234 -20.86 -0.96 1.05
N ARG A 235 -21.98 -1.57 1.45
CA ARG A 235 -22.46 -1.52 2.85
C ARG A 235 -21.46 -2.13 3.83
N LEU A 236 -20.81 -3.23 3.45
CA LEU A 236 -19.82 -3.89 4.28
C LEU A 236 -18.57 -3.02 4.46
N ILE A 237 -18.07 -2.41 3.39
CA ILE A 237 -16.95 -1.44 3.46
C ILE A 237 -17.33 -0.27 4.37
N ARG A 238 -18.53 0.30 4.18
CA ARG A 238 -19.03 1.39 5.04
C ARG A 238 -19.07 0.99 6.51
N LYS A 239 -19.57 -0.22 6.83
CA LYS A 239 -19.59 -0.74 8.21
C LYS A 239 -18.21 -0.73 8.86
N TRP A 240 -17.15 -1.13 8.15
CA TRP A 240 -15.78 -1.10 8.70
C TRP A 240 -15.22 0.30 8.85
N LEU A 241 -15.49 1.20 7.90
CA LEU A 241 -15.03 2.59 7.97
C LEU A 241 -15.66 3.33 9.16
N THR A 242 -16.94 3.05 9.46
CA THR A 242 -17.69 3.71 10.54
C THR A 242 -17.70 2.93 11.85
N ALA A 243 -17.01 1.79 11.95
CA ALA A 243 -17.03 0.95 13.16
C ALA A 243 -16.41 1.64 14.39
N GLY A 244 -15.59 2.67 14.16
CA GLY A 244 -14.91 3.39 15.21
C GLY A 244 -13.69 2.66 15.75
N THR A 245 -13.13 3.21 16.81
CA THR A 245 -12.03 2.61 17.58
C THR A 245 -12.41 2.50 19.04
N SER A 246 -11.89 1.49 19.73
CA SER A 246 -12.02 1.34 21.17
C SER A 246 -10.65 1.47 21.83
N GLU A 247 -10.56 2.33 22.83
CA GLU A 247 -9.36 2.63 23.62
C GLU A 247 -9.75 2.60 25.09
N GLU A 248 -9.12 1.72 25.88
CA GLU A 248 -9.43 1.54 27.32
C GLU A 248 -10.92 1.31 27.62
N GLY A 249 -11.61 0.58 26.73
CA GLY A 249 -13.04 0.30 26.86
C GLY A 249 -13.96 1.43 26.41
N GLN A 250 -13.42 2.62 26.09
CA GLN A 250 -14.19 3.74 25.55
C GLN A 250 -14.25 3.67 24.03
N TRP A 251 -15.46 3.80 23.48
CA TRP A 251 -15.67 3.86 22.04
C TRP A 251 -15.52 5.29 21.53
N ARG A 252 -14.86 5.45 20.38
CA ARG A 252 -14.74 6.71 19.65
C ARG A 252 -15.17 6.53 18.21
N ALA A 253 -16.00 7.46 17.74
CA ALA A 253 -16.40 7.53 16.34
C ALA A 253 -15.20 7.79 15.43
N THR A 254 -15.29 7.34 14.19
CA THR A 254 -14.31 7.62 13.13
C THR A 254 -15.04 8.26 11.97
N GLU A 255 -14.80 9.56 11.77
CA GLU A 255 -15.44 10.37 10.73
C GLU A 255 -14.63 10.42 9.43
N GLU A 256 -13.30 10.32 9.55
CA GLU A 256 -12.36 10.24 8.44
C GLU A 256 -11.27 9.20 8.69
N GLY A 257 -10.58 8.81 7.62
CA GLY A 257 -9.50 7.85 7.64
C GLY A 257 -9.94 6.40 7.44
N THR A 258 -8.96 5.50 7.33
CA THR A 258 -9.17 4.06 7.28
C THR A 258 -8.43 3.42 8.45
N PRO A 259 -8.98 2.41 9.13
CA PRO A 259 -8.33 1.81 10.28
C PRO A 259 -6.92 1.31 9.93
N GLN A 260 -5.89 1.92 10.51
CA GLN A 260 -4.50 1.53 10.28
C GLN A 260 -4.27 0.13 10.86
N GLY A 261 -3.93 -0.85 10.01
CA GLY A 261 -3.72 -2.24 10.43
C GLY A 261 -4.92 -3.17 10.21
N ALA A 262 -6.06 -2.67 9.74
CA ALA A 262 -7.10 -3.53 9.19
C ALA A 262 -6.66 -4.14 7.85
N VAL A 263 -7.13 -5.36 7.58
CA VAL A 263 -6.67 -6.17 6.44
C VAL A 263 -7.07 -5.55 5.10
N ILE A 264 -8.22 -4.88 5.05
CA ILE A 264 -8.74 -4.26 3.82
C ILE A 264 -8.14 -2.88 3.53
N SER A 265 -7.61 -2.19 4.54
CA SER A 265 -7.15 -0.80 4.42
C SER A 265 -6.11 -0.57 3.31
N PRO A 266 -5.11 -1.46 3.09
CA PRO A 266 -4.16 -1.27 1.99
C PRO A 266 -4.81 -1.27 0.60
N LEU A 267 -5.83 -2.09 0.37
CA LEU A 267 -6.56 -2.09 -0.90
C LEU A 267 -7.38 -0.81 -1.06
N LEU A 268 -8.10 -0.38 -0.01
CA LEU A 268 -8.89 0.86 -0.04
C LEU A 268 -8.01 2.09 -0.27
N ALA A 269 -6.83 2.12 0.36
CA ALA A 269 -5.80 3.12 0.12
C ALA A 269 -5.39 3.20 -1.37
N ASN A 270 -5.15 2.04 -1.97
CA ASN A 270 -4.80 1.97 -3.39
C ASN A 270 -5.95 2.38 -4.30
N ILE A 271 -7.19 2.00 -4.00
CA ILE A 271 -8.38 2.48 -4.74
C ILE A 271 -8.44 4.01 -4.67
N TYR A 272 -8.30 4.59 -3.48
CA TYR A 272 -8.34 6.04 -3.31
C TYR A 272 -7.27 6.75 -4.14
N LEU A 273 -6.00 6.36 -3.97
CA LEU A 273 -4.88 6.97 -4.67
C LEU A 273 -4.89 6.68 -6.17
N HIS A 274 -5.51 5.58 -6.60
CA HIS A 274 -5.69 5.31 -8.02
C HIS A 274 -6.51 6.42 -8.70
N TYR A 275 -7.66 6.79 -8.14
CA TYR A 275 -8.52 7.82 -8.71
C TYR A 275 -8.03 9.24 -8.45
N VAL A 276 -7.49 9.50 -7.26
CA VAL A 276 -7.02 10.84 -6.89
C VAL A 276 -5.71 11.19 -7.58
N PHE A 277 -4.75 10.26 -7.58
CA PHE A 277 -3.39 10.49 -8.04
C PHE A 277 -3.06 9.74 -9.32
N ASP A 278 -3.15 8.41 -9.38
CA ASP A 278 -2.56 7.62 -10.48
C ASP A 278 -3.16 7.98 -11.85
N LEU A 279 -4.48 7.98 -11.97
CA LEU A 279 -5.17 8.31 -13.23
C LEU A 279 -4.87 9.76 -13.66
N TRP A 280 -4.91 10.69 -12.71
CA TRP A 280 -4.64 12.10 -12.93
C TRP A 280 -3.18 12.34 -13.35
N ALA A 281 -2.22 11.74 -12.66
CA ALA A 281 -0.78 11.89 -12.93
C ALA A 281 -0.43 11.29 -14.30
N HIS A 282 -1.01 10.13 -14.63
CA HIS A 282 -0.85 9.53 -15.96
C HIS A 282 -1.38 10.45 -17.07
N GLN A 283 -2.55 11.04 -16.86
CA GLN A 283 -3.16 11.99 -17.81
C GLN A 283 -2.33 13.28 -17.91
N TRP A 284 -1.87 13.81 -16.78
CA TRP A 284 -1.02 15.00 -16.73
C TRP A 284 0.26 14.81 -17.53
N ARG A 285 0.93 13.66 -17.32
CA ARG A 285 2.15 13.28 -18.05
C ARG A 285 1.93 13.29 -19.57
N ARG A 286 0.78 12.83 -20.04
CA ARG A 286 0.48 12.76 -21.49
C ARG A 286 0.12 14.10 -22.12
N ARG A 287 -0.46 15.03 -21.35
CA ARG A 287 -1.01 16.28 -21.90
C ARG A 287 -0.12 17.49 -21.68
N TYR A 288 0.55 17.54 -20.54
CA TYR A 288 1.24 18.75 -20.11
C TYR A 288 2.77 18.59 -20.09
N ALA A 289 3.30 17.39 -19.86
CA ALA A 289 4.73 17.20 -19.81
C ALA A 289 5.36 17.46 -21.19
N THR A 290 6.46 18.20 -21.19
CA THR A 290 7.25 18.54 -22.38
C THR A 290 8.49 17.66 -22.52
N GLY A 291 8.86 16.92 -21.48
CA GLY A 291 9.95 15.95 -21.49
C GLY A 291 9.57 14.65 -20.78
N ASN A 292 10.57 13.78 -20.59
CA ASN A 292 10.37 12.48 -19.96
C ASN A 292 9.93 12.63 -18.50
N VAL A 293 8.97 11.80 -18.09
CA VAL A 293 8.51 11.69 -16.70
C VAL A 293 8.41 10.22 -16.29
N VAL A 294 9.18 9.87 -15.26
CA VAL A 294 9.18 8.56 -14.60
C VAL A 294 8.40 8.70 -13.31
N MET A 295 7.51 7.75 -13.01
CA MET A 295 6.72 7.75 -11.78
C MET A 295 6.82 6.36 -11.16
N VAL A 296 6.95 6.30 -9.85
CA VAL A 296 6.82 5.09 -9.04
C VAL A 296 6.06 5.44 -7.77
N ARG A 297 5.06 4.64 -7.43
CA ARG A 297 4.31 4.77 -6.18
C ARG A 297 4.31 3.46 -5.42
N TYR A 298 4.66 3.53 -4.14
CA TYR A 298 4.51 2.43 -3.20
C TYR A 298 3.62 2.87 -2.03
N ALA A 299 2.34 2.50 -2.09
CA ALA A 299 1.33 3.01 -1.18
C ALA A 299 1.24 4.55 -1.23
N ASP A 300 1.56 5.22 -0.13
CA ASP A 300 1.60 6.67 0.07
C ASP A 300 2.93 7.32 -0.33
N ASP A 301 4.00 6.53 -0.47
CA ASP A 301 5.34 6.98 -0.87
C ASP A 301 5.42 7.10 -2.41
N ILE A 302 5.70 8.31 -2.91
CA ILE A 302 5.63 8.65 -4.33
C ILE A 302 6.95 9.30 -4.76
N VAL A 303 7.60 8.72 -5.77
CA VAL A 303 8.79 9.30 -6.41
C VAL A 303 8.53 9.56 -7.89
N ILE A 304 8.86 10.76 -8.34
CA ILE A 304 8.66 11.19 -9.72
C ILE A 304 9.93 11.84 -10.27
N GLY A 305 10.50 11.24 -11.32
CA GLY A 305 11.62 11.79 -12.08
C GLY A 305 11.14 12.62 -13.26
N PHE A 306 11.79 13.76 -13.53
CA PHE A 306 11.51 14.65 -14.64
C PHE A 306 12.79 15.01 -15.40
N ASP A 307 12.68 15.11 -16.73
CA ASP A 307 13.71 15.72 -17.57
C ASP A 307 13.81 17.23 -17.31
N LYS A 308 12.67 17.92 -17.34
CA LYS A 308 12.62 19.39 -17.29
C LYS A 308 12.22 19.89 -15.91
N ARG A 309 13.00 20.83 -15.37
CA ARG A 309 12.68 21.53 -14.09
C ARG A 309 11.31 22.19 -14.11
N TYR A 310 10.96 22.78 -15.26
CA TYR A 310 9.68 23.46 -15.45
C TYR A 310 8.50 22.50 -15.24
N ASP A 311 8.57 21.30 -15.81
CA ASP A 311 7.54 20.28 -15.63
C ASP A 311 7.46 19.81 -14.18
N ALA A 312 8.59 19.58 -13.52
CA ALA A 312 8.62 19.18 -12.12
C ALA A 312 7.93 20.20 -11.19
N ARG A 313 8.18 21.50 -11.41
CA ARG A 313 7.54 22.60 -10.66
C ARG A 313 6.04 22.66 -10.91
N ARG A 314 5.61 22.63 -12.17
CA ARG A 314 4.18 22.64 -12.52
C ARG A 314 3.45 21.42 -11.97
N PHE A 315 4.06 20.25 -12.08
CA PHE A 315 3.50 19.00 -11.54
C PHE A 315 3.31 19.12 -10.03
N ARG A 316 4.33 19.56 -9.28
CA ARG A 316 4.23 19.73 -7.82
C ARG A 316 3.05 20.63 -7.43
N ILE A 317 2.90 21.79 -8.07
CA ILE A 317 1.80 22.73 -7.78
C ILE A 317 0.45 22.09 -8.12
N ALA A 318 0.34 21.47 -9.29
CA ALA A 318 -0.90 20.84 -9.74
C ALA A 318 -1.29 19.64 -8.87
N MET A 319 -0.32 18.83 -8.45
CA MET A 319 -0.50 17.68 -7.55
C MET A 319 -1.00 18.14 -6.17
N GLN A 320 -0.41 19.20 -5.62
CA GLN A 320 -0.84 19.77 -4.35
C GLN A 320 -2.29 20.27 -4.40
N ARG A 321 -2.68 20.94 -5.49
CA ARG A 321 -4.08 21.37 -5.71
C ARG A 321 -5.00 20.17 -5.84
N ARG A 322 -4.62 19.20 -6.67
CA ARG A 322 -5.38 17.98 -6.91
C ARG A 322 -5.63 17.21 -5.61
N LEU A 323 -4.61 16.98 -4.79
CA LEU A 323 -4.76 16.24 -3.54
C LEU A 323 -5.72 16.93 -2.57
N ARG A 324 -5.66 18.28 -2.48
CA ARG A 324 -6.56 19.05 -1.62
C ARG A 324 -8.03 18.94 -2.00
N GLU A 325 -8.35 18.83 -3.29
CA GLU A 325 -9.72 18.60 -3.77
C GLU A 325 -10.35 17.33 -3.17
N PHE A 326 -9.51 16.36 -2.77
CA PHE A 326 -9.93 15.09 -2.18
C PHE A 326 -9.47 14.94 -0.73
N GLY A 327 -9.32 16.04 0.00
CA GLY A 327 -9.03 16.03 1.44
C GLY A 327 -7.62 15.56 1.81
N LEU A 328 -6.70 15.45 0.84
CA LEU A 328 -5.32 15.06 1.09
C LEU A 328 -4.38 16.26 1.04
N THR A 329 -3.31 16.19 1.83
CA THR A 329 -2.25 17.21 1.83
C THR A 329 -0.88 16.56 1.70
N VAL A 330 0.03 17.22 0.99
CA VAL A 330 1.44 16.78 0.94
C VAL A 330 2.16 17.23 2.19
N HIS A 331 3.10 16.42 2.67
CA HIS A 331 3.92 16.78 3.81
C HIS A 331 4.91 17.89 3.40
N PRO A 332 4.91 19.07 4.05
CA PRO A 332 5.68 20.23 3.58
C PRO A 332 7.19 20.01 3.62
N GLU A 333 7.69 19.34 4.66
CA GLU A 333 9.13 19.13 4.88
C GLU A 333 9.67 17.91 4.11
N LYS A 334 8.92 16.81 4.08
CA LYS A 334 9.31 15.58 3.37
C LYS A 334 9.19 15.71 1.86
N THR A 335 8.23 16.51 1.36
CA THR A 335 8.03 16.67 -0.07
C THR A 335 9.08 17.61 -0.67
N ARG A 336 10.07 17.04 -1.36
CA ARG A 336 11.26 17.76 -1.85
C ARG A 336 11.40 17.62 -3.35
N LEU A 337 11.72 18.74 -4.01
CA LEU A 337 12.10 18.77 -5.42
C LEU A 337 13.58 19.05 -5.52
N MET A 338 14.35 18.06 -5.98
CA MET A 338 15.80 18.12 -6.03
C MET A 338 16.33 17.90 -7.43
N GLU A 339 17.51 18.45 -7.69
CA GLU A 339 18.25 18.20 -8.92
C GLU A 339 18.99 16.87 -8.80
N PHE A 340 18.74 15.95 -9.72
CA PHE A 340 19.17 14.56 -9.62
C PHE A 340 19.35 13.95 -11.01
N GLY A 341 20.29 13.02 -11.18
CA GLY A 341 20.52 12.33 -12.44
C GLY A 341 21.87 12.66 -13.08
N ARG A 342 22.04 12.24 -14.34
CA ARG A 342 23.33 12.20 -15.05
C ARG A 342 24.14 13.49 -14.99
N PHE A 343 23.47 14.62 -15.15
CA PHE A 343 24.11 15.94 -15.25
C PHE A 343 24.06 16.74 -13.94
N ALA A 344 23.46 16.21 -12.87
CA ALA A 344 23.21 16.97 -11.65
C ALA A 344 24.50 17.46 -10.99
N ALA A 345 25.54 16.62 -10.92
CA ALA A 345 26.81 17.00 -10.29
C ALA A 345 27.53 18.11 -11.08
N GLU A 346 27.60 17.97 -12.39
CA GLU A 346 28.23 18.94 -13.30
C GLU A 346 27.49 20.28 -13.31
N ASN A 347 26.16 20.26 -13.51
CA ASN A 347 25.34 21.47 -13.51
C ASN A 347 25.41 22.22 -12.17
N ARG A 348 25.56 21.51 -11.04
CA ARG A 348 25.73 22.14 -9.73
C ARG A 348 27.12 22.73 -9.57
N ALA A 349 28.17 22.02 -9.99
CA ALA A 349 29.55 22.53 -9.97
C ALA A 349 29.70 23.82 -10.79
N ILE A 350 29.11 23.88 -12.00
CA ILE A 350 29.08 25.09 -12.85
C ILE A 350 28.47 26.29 -12.12
N ARG A 351 27.46 26.06 -11.27
CA ARG A 351 26.81 27.11 -10.45
C ARG A 351 27.49 27.34 -9.09
N GLY A 352 28.69 26.79 -8.87
CA GLY A 352 29.41 26.89 -7.60
C GLY A 352 28.71 26.19 -6.43
N LYS A 353 27.83 25.23 -6.70
CA LYS A 353 27.08 24.48 -5.67
C LYS A 353 27.77 23.15 -5.37
N GLY A 354 27.62 22.70 -4.12
CA GLY A 354 28.10 21.39 -3.68
C GLY A 354 27.40 20.20 -4.36
N LYS A 355 27.74 18.99 -3.90
CA LYS A 355 27.24 17.71 -4.45
C LYS A 355 25.70 17.69 -4.59
N PRO A 356 25.16 16.92 -5.56
CA PRO A 356 23.72 16.70 -5.66
C PRO A 356 23.13 16.16 -4.37
N GLU A 357 21.87 16.47 -4.16
CA GLU A 357 21.10 15.96 -3.02
C GLU A 357 20.78 14.47 -3.23
N THR A 358 20.48 13.79 -2.12
CA THR A 358 20.06 12.39 -2.10
C THR A 358 18.62 12.30 -1.61
N PHE A 359 17.95 11.21 -1.95
CA PHE A 359 16.62 10.89 -1.42
C PHE A 359 16.54 9.45 -0.96
N ASN A 360 15.64 9.19 -0.02
CA ASN A 360 15.38 7.87 0.50
C ASN A 360 14.08 7.36 -0.11
N PHE A 361 14.07 6.13 -0.60
CA PHE A 361 12.86 5.48 -1.07
C PHE A 361 12.92 4.02 -0.66
N LEU A 362 11.85 3.54 0.00
CA LEU A 362 11.73 2.16 0.47
C LEU A 362 12.93 1.65 1.29
N GLY A 363 13.54 2.52 2.09
CA GLY A 363 14.67 2.18 2.98
C GLY A 363 16.06 2.21 2.31
N PHE A 364 16.15 2.62 1.04
CA PHE A 364 17.41 2.80 0.32
C PHE A 364 17.67 4.28 0.03
N THR A 365 18.92 4.70 0.20
CA THR A 365 19.38 6.05 -0.19
C THR A 365 19.87 6.01 -1.63
N HIS A 366 19.31 6.86 -2.47
CA HIS A 366 19.65 6.96 -3.89
C HIS A 366 20.58 8.15 -4.12
N ILE A 367 21.66 7.94 -4.87
CA ILE A 367 22.73 8.92 -5.04
C ILE A 367 23.02 9.09 -6.53
N SER A 368 23.28 10.33 -6.98
CA SER A 368 23.76 10.54 -8.34
C SER A 368 25.26 10.24 -8.42
N GLY A 369 25.62 9.06 -8.91
CA GLY A 369 27.00 8.58 -9.03
C GLY A 369 27.48 8.43 -10.48
N LYS A 370 28.75 8.03 -10.62
CA LYS A 370 29.36 7.60 -11.89
C LYS A 370 30.10 6.28 -11.68
N ASP A 371 30.04 5.39 -12.66
CA ASP A 371 30.84 4.18 -12.69
C ASP A 371 32.32 4.48 -13.02
N ARG A 372 33.16 3.44 -13.04
CA ARG A 372 34.58 3.56 -13.39
C ARG A 372 34.83 4.12 -14.80
N ASN A 373 33.83 4.04 -15.69
CA ASN A 373 33.87 4.53 -17.06
C ASN A 373 33.21 5.92 -17.21
N GLY A 374 32.87 6.59 -16.10
CA GLY A 374 32.23 7.90 -16.09
C GLY A 374 30.75 7.90 -16.49
N ARG A 375 30.12 6.74 -16.67
CA ARG A 375 28.68 6.61 -16.99
C ARG A 375 27.86 6.80 -15.72
N PHE A 376 26.68 7.40 -15.86
CA PHE A 376 25.78 7.62 -14.72
C PHE A 376 25.35 6.29 -14.08
N MET A 377 25.38 6.26 -12.75
CA MET A 377 24.95 5.14 -11.92
C MET A 377 24.17 5.69 -10.71
N LEU A 378 23.17 4.92 -10.27
CA LEU A 378 22.31 5.25 -9.14
C LEU A 378 22.82 4.64 -7.83
#